data_AF-X1ICK3-F1
#
_entry.id   AF-X1ICK3-F1
#
_cell.length_a   1.000
_cell.length_b   1.000
_cell.length_c   1.000
_cell.angle_alpha   90.00
_cell.angle_beta   90.00
_cell.angle_gamma   90.00
#
_symmetry.space_group_name_H-M   'P 1'
#
loop_
_entity.id
_entity.type
_entity.pdbx_description
1 polymer ?
#
loop_
_entity_poly.entity_id
_entity_poly.type
_entity_poly.pdbx_seq_one_letter_code
_entity_poly.pdbx_strand_id
1 'polypeptide(L)' 'IPMTLAEIAAAVDGELIGGAQADLVVDGSVETDSRLVTPGSVFFALPGEVTDGRRFVPAATEAGAALVITPERVETA' A
#
# COMPACT_ATOMS: atom_id res chain seq x y z
N ILE A 1 6.45 14.25 1.03
CA ILE A 1 5.34 15.21 0.85
C ILE A 1 4.10 14.47 1.35
N PRO A 2 3.38 14.98 2.36
CA PRO A 2 2.17 14.32 2.84
C PRO A 2 1.11 14.32 1.73
N MET A 3 0.44 13.19 1.51
CA MET A 3 -0.63 13.04 0.52
C MET A 3 -1.77 12.24 1.13
N THR A 4 -3.00 12.60 0.77
CA THR A 4 -4.18 11.82 1.13
C THR A 4 -4.26 10.52 0.34
N LEU A 5 -4.95 9.51 0.85
CA LEU A 5 -5.21 8.28 0.11
C LEU A 5 -5.93 8.55 -1.22
N ALA A 6 -6.81 9.54 -1.27
CA ALA A 6 -7.49 9.98 -2.49
C ALA A 6 -6.51 10.52 -3.54
N GLU A 7 -5.55 11.36 -3.13
CA GLU A 7 -4.54 11.91 -4.03
C GLU A 7 -3.61 10.81 -4.55
N ILE A 8 -3.23 9.86 -3.70
CA ILE A 8 -2.41 8.72 -4.10
C ILE A 8 -3.16 7.85 -5.11
N ALA A 9 -4.42 7.51 -4.83
CA ALA A 9 -5.26 6.73 -5.74
C ALA A 9 -5.42 7.43 -7.11
N ALA A 10 -5.68 8.74 -7.11
CA ALA A 10 -5.76 9.52 -8.34
C ALA A 10 -4.44 9.57 -9.12
N ALA A 11 -3.30 9.64 -8.42
CA ALA A 11 -1.98 9.70 -9.05
C ALA A 11 -1.58 8.38 -9.75
N VAL A 12 -2.09 7.24 -9.26
CA VAL A 12 -1.80 5.91 -9.81
C VAL A 12 -2.95 5.34 -10.66
N ASP A 13 -4.00 6.14 -10.91
CA ASP A 13 -5.24 5.70 -11.56
C ASP A 13 -5.85 4.44 -10.90
N GLY A 14 -5.79 4.42 -9.56
CA GLY A 14 -6.20 3.30 -8.72
C GLY A 14 -7.56 3.49 -8.04
N GLU A 15 -8.09 2.39 -7.52
CA GLU A 15 -9.34 2.37 -6.75
C GLU A 15 -9.04 2.08 -5.27
N LEU A 16 -9.60 2.89 -4.37
CA LEU A 16 -9.55 2.63 -2.93
C LEU A 16 -10.52 1.49 -2.57
N ILE A 17 -10.01 0.44 -1.93
CA ILE A 17 -10.78 -0.74 -1.51
C ILE A 17 -10.73 -0.92 0.01
N GLY A 18 -11.53 -1.85 0.55
CA GLY A 18 -11.44 -2.28 1.96
C GLY A 18 -11.88 -1.23 3.00
N GLY A 19 -12.66 -0.22 2.60
CA GLY A 19 -13.10 0.85 3.50
C GLY A 19 -12.02 1.89 3.80
N ALA A 20 -11.00 1.99 2.95
CA ALA A 20 -9.96 3.01 3.05
C ALA A 20 -10.56 4.43 3.13
N GLN A 21 -10.08 5.21 4.10
CA GLN A 21 -10.54 6.57 4.35
C GLN A 21 -9.83 7.53 3.40
N ALA A 22 -10.56 8.03 2.40
CA ALA A 22 -10.02 8.84 1.33
C ALA A 22 -9.25 10.09 1.81
N ASP A 23 -9.66 10.66 2.95
CA ASP A 23 -9.09 11.83 3.62
C ASP A 23 -7.92 11.52 4.57
N LEU A 24 -7.60 10.25 4.79
CA LEU A 24 -6.43 9.85 5.59
C LEU A 24 -5.16 10.35 4.90
N VAL A 25 -4.39 11.15 5.62
CA VAL A 25 -3.09 11.67 5.18
C VAL A 25 -2.00 10.67 5.52
N VAL A 26 -1.17 10.35 4.53
CA VAL A 26 0.03 9.54 4.69
C VAL A 26 1.26 10.42 4.49
N ASP A 27 2.15 10.40 5.47
CA ASP A 27 3.43 11.12 5.48
C ASP A 27 4.64 10.20 5.66
N GLY A 28 4.39 8.88 5.79
CA GLY A 28 5.42 7.86 5.93
C GLY A 28 6.21 7.58 4.65
N SER A 29 7.14 6.63 4.74
CA SER A 29 7.98 6.24 3.61
C SER A 29 7.23 5.38 2.59
N VAL A 30 7.75 5.32 1.37
CA VAL A 30 7.23 4.46 0.30
C VAL A 30 8.19 3.32 0.13
N GLU A 31 7.71 2.10 0.36
CA GLU A 31 8.53 0.89 0.35
C GLU A 31 8.00 -0.13 -0.66
N THR A 32 8.90 -0.73 -1.43
CA THR A 32 8.61 -1.92 -2.26
C THR A 32 9.07 -3.22 -1.61
N ASP A 33 9.86 -3.12 -0.54
CA ASP A 33 10.32 -4.26 0.26
C ASP A 33 9.56 -4.27 1.59
N SER A 34 8.76 -5.32 1.82
CA SER A 34 7.92 -5.41 3.03
C SER A 34 8.73 -5.43 4.32
N ARG A 35 10.04 -5.74 4.26
CA ARG A 35 10.94 -5.75 5.42
C ARG A 35 11.36 -4.35 5.86
N LEU A 36 11.17 -3.36 5.00
CA LEU A 36 11.47 -1.94 5.29
C LEU A 36 10.23 -1.17 5.71
N VAL A 37 9.04 -1.77 5.61
CA VAL A 37 7.78 -1.16 6.02
C VAL A 37 7.81 -0.86 7.51
N THR A 38 7.47 0.38 7.84
CA THR A 38 7.29 0.85 9.21
C THR A 38 5.88 1.42 9.37
N PRO A 39 5.39 1.63 10.61
CA PRO A 39 4.08 2.24 10.83
C PRO A 39 3.92 3.55 10.06
N GLY A 40 2.86 3.66 9.26
CA GLY A 40 2.58 4.82 8.41
C GLY A 40 3.15 4.73 6.99
N SER A 41 3.90 3.68 6.65
CA SER A 41 4.49 3.53 5.30
C SER A 41 3.43 3.15 4.25
N VAL A 42 3.71 3.48 2.99
CA VAL A 42 2.99 2.98 1.83
C VAL A 42 3.76 1.81 1.25
N PHE A 43 3.14 0.63 1.16
CA PHE A 43 3.75 -0.55 0.57
C PHE A 43 3.26 -0.77 -0.87
N PHE A 44 4.18 -0.83 -1.83
CA PHE A 44 3.88 -1.17 -3.22
C PHE A 44 4.15 -2.67 -3.45
N ALA A 45 3.07 -3.46 -3.49
CA ALA A 45 3.10 -4.90 -3.76
C ALA A 45 3.21 -5.17 -5.27
N LEU A 46 4.33 -4.76 -5.87
CA LEU A 46 4.57 -4.94 -7.30
C LEU A 46 4.81 -6.43 -7.64
N PRO A 47 4.40 -6.89 -8.84
CA PRO A 47 4.73 -8.22 -9.31
C PRO A 47 6.21 -8.23 -9.71
N GLY A 48 7.03 -9.00 -9.00
CA GLY A 48 8.43 -9.19 -9.34
C GLY A 48 8.63 -10.34 -10.32
N GLU A 49 9.74 -10.33 -11.05
CA GLU A 49 10.14 -11.45 -11.94
C GLU A 49 10.39 -12.76 -11.16
N VAL A 50 10.80 -12.66 -9.89
CA VAL A 50 11.15 -13.81 -9.04
C VAL A 50 10.08 -14.12 -8.00
N THR A 51 9.44 -13.08 -7.43
CA THR A 51 8.48 -13.23 -6.35
C THR A 51 7.33 -12.24 -6.53
N ASP A 52 6.09 -12.71 -6.37
CA ASP A 52 4.91 -11.87 -6.35
C ASP A 52 4.84 -11.07 -5.04
N GLY A 53 4.93 -9.74 -5.13
CA GLY A 53 4.86 -8.82 -4.01
C GLY A 53 3.57 -8.90 -3.21
N ARG A 54 2.47 -9.38 -3.81
CA ARG A 54 1.18 -9.56 -3.14
C ARG A 54 1.24 -10.54 -1.97
N ARG A 55 2.17 -11.50 -2.02
CA ARG A 55 2.40 -12.46 -0.93
C ARG A 55 2.84 -11.79 0.37
N PHE A 56 3.34 -10.55 0.29
CA PHE A 56 3.82 -9.80 1.44
C PHE A 56 2.81 -8.75 1.94
N VAL A 57 1.60 -8.67 1.35
CA VAL A 57 0.52 -7.80 1.83
C VAL A 57 0.19 -8.06 3.31
N PRO A 58 0.07 -9.32 3.80
CA PRO A 58 -0.16 -9.56 5.22
C PRO A 58 0.97 -9.02 6.11
N ALA A 59 2.23 -9.25 5.71
CA ALA A 59 3.39 -8.79 6.47
C ALA A 59 3.49 -7.25 6.52
N ALA A 60 3.21 -6.57 5.41
CA ALA A 60 3.19 -5.11 5.37
C ALA A 60 2.05 -4.54 6.25
N THR A 61 0.90 -5.20 6.27
CA THR A 61 -0.24 -4.82 7.11
C THR A 61 0.12 -4.99 8.60
N GLU A 62 0.71 -6.12 8.98
CA GLU A 62 1.18 -6.37 10.36
C GLU A 62 2.28 -5.38 10.79
N ALA A 63 3.14 -4.95 9.87
CA ALA A 63 4.16 -3.92 10.11
C ALA A 63 3.58 -2.50 10.25
N GLY A 64 2.28 -2.31 10.01
CA GLY A 64 1.59 -1.04 10.18
C GLY A 64 1.59 -0.14 8.94
N ALA A 65 1.68 -0.71 7.73
CA ALA A 65 1.49 0.06 6.50
C ALA A 65 0.15 0.81 6.54
N ALA A 66 0.19 2.11 6.26
CA ALA A 66 -1.02 2.93 6.14
C ALA A 66 -1.79 2.67 4.83
N LEU A 67 -1.07 2.22 3.80
CA LEU A 67 -1.64 1.91 2.49
C LEU A 67 -0.84 0.78 1.85
N VAL A 68 -1.55 -0.14 1.17
CA VAL A 68 -0.94 -1.14 0.29
C VAL A 68 -1.48 -0.97 -1.12
N ILE A 69 -0.59 -0.83 -2.10
CA ILE A 69 -0.92 -0.68 -3.52
C ILE A 69 -0.59 -1.96 -4.24
N THR A 70 -1.56 -2.49 -4.99
CA THR A 70 -1.45 -3.77 -5.70
C THR A 70 -1.91 -3.58 -7.15
N PRO A 71 -1.38 -4.34 -8.12
CA PRO A 71 -1.76 -4.19 -9.54
C PRO A 71 -3.15 -4.74 -9.86
N GLU A 72 -3.67 -5.62 -9.00
CA GLU A 72 -4.94 -6.29 -9.14
C GLU A 72 -5.65 -6.27 -7.80
N ARG A 73 -6.98 -6.24 -7.80
CA ARG A 73 -7.78 -6.24 -6.58
C ARG A 73 -7.46 -7.48 -5.74
N VAL A 74 -7.13 -7.27 -4.48
CA VAL A 74 -6.86 -8.34 -3.51
C VAL A 74 -8.01 -8.42 -2.51
N GLU A 75 -8.46 -9.63 -2.19
CA GLU A 75 -9.39 -9.84 -1.09
C GLU A 75 -8.63 -9.73 0.23
N THR A 76 -8.89 -8.67 0.98
CA THR A 76 -8.46 -8.55 2.38
C THR A 76 -9.48 -9.30 3.25
N ALA A 77 -9.11 -10.49 3.71
CA ALA A 77 -9.91 -11.33 4.61
C ALA A 77 -9.80 -10.87 6.07
#